data_AF-A0A0K2VIW1-F1
#
_entry.id   AF-A0A0K2VIW1-F1
#
_cell.length_a   1.000
_cell.length_b   1.000
_cell.length_c   1.000
_cell.angle_alpha   90.00
_cell.angle_beta   90.00
_cell.angle_gamma   90.00
#
_symmetry.space_group_name_H-M   'P 1'
#
loop_
_entity.id
_entity.type
_entity.pdbx_description
1 polymer ?
#
loop_
_entity_poly.entity_id
_entity_poly.type
_entity_poly.pdbx_seq_one_letter_code
_entity_poly.pdbx_strand_id
1 'polypeptide(L)'
;RTFNIHEKWKRKDSCSPLCNKTALALMKLLSSEILISGLYEVFHILFTLTNPIALKMLMDYIEKERGDYLRGIYSILFLTVTGFLSSLCETHTFYHLNLSGFIMKTALMSAIYKKSLRVPHFNGGNVISLVSVDCQWLVKAIRFIHLPWSCPLQIIIAIYLLYNILGVAIVPGIIIIFILIGISF
;
A
#
# COMPACT_ATOMS: atom_id res chain seq x y z
N ARG A 1 30.67 42.79 10.34
CA ARG A 1 30.81 41.67 11.32
C ARG A 1 29.66 40.63 11.25
N THR A 2 28.68 40.81 10.35
CA THR A 2 27.48 39.95 10.18
C THR A 2 27.63 38.87 9.09
N PHE A 3 28.63 38.97 8.21
CA PHE A 3 28.82 38.04 7.10
C PHE A 3 29.27 36.62 7.52
N ASN A 4 29.81 36.47 8.73
CA ASN A 4 30.44 35.22 9.19
C ASN A 4 29.44 34.20 9.79
N ILE A 5 28.21 34.62 10.06
CA ILE A 5 27.18 33.77 10.68
C ILE A 5 26.43 32.96 9.61
N HIS A 6 26.22 33.56 8.42
CA HIS A 6 25.59 32.88 7.31
C HIS A 6 26.50 31.80 6.68
N GLU A 7 27.82 32.03 6.63
CA GLU A 7 28.79 30.99 6.26
C GLU A 7 28.89 29.85 7.28
N LYS A 8 28.78 30.16 8.59
CA LYS A 8 28.74 29.14 9.64
C LYS A 8 27.45 28.31 9.60
N TRP A 9 26.32 28.88 9.19
CA TRP A 9 25.10 28.11 8.89
C TRP A 9 25.31 27.23 7.65
N LYS A 10 25.82 27.79 6.54
CA LYS A 10 26.10 27.05 5.29
C LYS A 10 27.11 25.90 5.47
N ARG A 11 28.09 26.03 6.38
CA ARG A 11 29.03 24.95 6.75
C ARG A 11 28.49 23.96 7.79
N LYS A 12 27.43 24.29 8.54
CA LYS A 12 26.82 23.42 9.55
C LYS A 12 25.53 22.73 9.06
N ASP A 13 24.98 23.22 7.95
CA ASP A 13 23.97 22.58 7.10
C ASP A 13 24.57 21.54 6.14
N SER A 14 25.90 21.52 6.01
CA SER A 14 26.65 20.32 5.61
C SER A 14 26.49 19.27 6.71
N CYS A 15 25.32 18.64 6.75
CA CYS A 15 25.16 17.34 7.36
C CYS A 15 26.38 16.51 6.94
N SER A 16 27.16 16.06 7.92
CA SER A 16 28.41 15.33 7.71
C SER A 16 28.28 14.28 6.61
N PRO A 17 29.35 13.90 5.90
CA PRO A 17 29.30 12.80 4.92
C PRO A 17 28.70 11.51 5.50
N LEU A 18 28.70 11.36 6.83
CA LEU A 18 28.00 10.31 7.58
C LEU A 18 26.46 10.44 7.54
N CYS A 19 25.91 11.65 7.70
CA CYS A 19 24.47 11.93 7.65
C CYS A 19 23.87 11.65 6.26
N ASN A 20 24.58 12.01 5.19
CA ASN A 20 24.15 11.71 3.82
C ASN A 20 24.22 10.19 3.55
N LYS A 21 25.28 9.51 4.01
CA LYS A 21 25.39 8.04 3.92
C LYS A 21 24.26 7.30 4.67
N THR A 22 23.90 7.74 5.88
CA THR A 22 22.80 7.13 6.64
C THR A 22 21.43 7.42 6.04
N ALA A 23 21.20 8.64 5.54
CA ALA A 23 19.95 8.98 4.86
C ALA A 23 19.79 8.20 3.54
N LEU A 24 20.87 8.08 2.77
CA LEU A 24 20.90 7.29 1.54
C LEU A 24 20.66 5.79 1.82
N ALA A 25 21.28 5.24 2.87
CA ALA A 25 21.04 3.86 3.29
C ALA A 25 19.57 3.64 3.69
N LEU A 26 18.97 4.59 4.41
CA LEU A 26 17.58 4.52 4.83
C LEU A 26 16.61 4.63 3.65
N MET A 27 16.88 5.53 2.70
CA MET A 27 16.11 5.66 1.47
C MET A 27 16.20 4.39 0.61
N LYS A 28 17.37 3.76 0.53
CA LYS A 28 17.53 2.48 -0.18
C LYS A 28 16.71 1.36 0.48
N LEU A 29 16.79 1.21 1.80
CA LEU A 29 15.95 0.24 2.53
C LEU A 29 14.47 0.51 2.28
N LEU A 30 14.03 1.76 2.47
CA LEU A 30 12.63 2.15 2.27
C LEU A 30 12.14 1.81 0.86
N SER A 31 12.93 2.16 -0.16
CA SER A 31 12.60 1.87 -1.55
C SER A 31 12.56 0.37 -1.85
N SER A 32 13.44 -0.43 -1.22
CA SER A 32 13.45 -1.88 -1.37
C SER A 32 12.18 -2.52 -0.79
N GLU A 33 11.78 -2.11 0.41
CA GLU A 33 10.55 -2.61 1.06
C GLU A 33 9.28 -2.21 0.27
N ILE A 34 9.25 -1.00 -0.27
CA ILE A 34 8.13 -0.52 -1.10
C ILE A 34 8.07 -1.29 -2.44
N LEU A 35 9.21 -1.62 -3.04
CA LEU A 35 9.23 -2.42 -4.27
C LEU A 35 8.77 -3.86 -4.04
N ILE A 36 9.22 -4.48 -2.95
CA ILE A 36 8.80 -5.84 -2.58
C ILE A 36 7.29 -5.88 -2.30
N SER A 37 6.76 -4.93 -1.53
CA SER A 37 5.31 -4.81 -1.30
C SER A 37 4.53 -4.58 -2.60
N GLY A 38 5.06 -3.78 -3.53
CA GLY A 38 4.47 -3.62 -4.86
C GLY A 38 4.37 -4.93 -5.66
N LEU A 39 5.36 -5.83 -5.55
CA LEU A 39 5.30 -7.14 -6.19
C LEU A 39 4.20 -8.02 -5.58
N TYR A 40 4.12 -8.07 -4.24
CA TYR A 40 3.05 -8.81 -3.55
C TYR A 40 1.66 -8.26 -3.86
N GLU A 41 1.54 -6.94 -4.04
CA GLU A 41 0.29 -6.30 -4.45
C GLU A 41 -0.15 -6.77 -5.84
N VAL A 42 0.77 -6.89 -6.80
CA VAL A 42 0.44 -7.45 -8.13
C VAL A 42 -0.07 -8.88 -8.02
N PHE A 43 0.59 -9.73 -7.21
CA PHE A 43 0.12 -11.10 -6.99
C PHE A 43 -1.25 -11.15 -6.31
N HIS A 44 -1.48 -10.28 -5.32
CA HIS A 44 -2.77 -10.13 -4.66
C HIS A 44 -3.88 -9.79 -5.67
N ILE A 45 -3.64 -8.85 -6.59
CA ILE A 45 -4.59 -8.50 -7.66
C ILE A 45 -4.88 -9.73 -8.54
N LEU A 46 -3.86 -10.46 -8.99
CA LEU A 46 -4.02 -11.63 -9.85
C LEU A 46 -4.86 -12.74 -9.19
N PHE A 47 -4.60 -13.06 -7.93
CA PHE A 47 -5.38 -14.07 -7.20
C PHE A 47 -6.81 -13.61 -6.93
N THR A 48 -7.00 -12.34 -6.57
CA THR A 48 -8.34 -11.78 -6.34
C THR A 48 -9.20 -11.79 -7.60
N LEU A 49 -8.60 -11.54 -8.76
CA LEU A 49 -9.27 -11.61 -10.06
C LEU A 49 -9.58 -13.05 -10.50
N THR A 50 -8.89 -14.05 -9.93
CA THR A 50 -9.15 -15.46 -10.22
C THR A 50 -10.41 -15.98 -9.50
N ASN A 51 -10.78 -15.37 -8.37
CA ASN A 51 -11.98 -15.73 -7.59
C ASN A 51 -13.29 -15.74 -8.41
N PRO A 52 -13.66 -14.70 -9.19
CA PRO A 52 -14.86 -14.72 -10.03
C PRO A 52 -14.84 -15.80 -11.13
N ILE A 53 -13.66 -16.17 -11.65
CA ILE A 53 -13.52 -17.26 -12.63
C ILE A 53 -13.81 -18.61 -11.95
N ALA A 54 -13.23 -18.82 -10.76
CA ALA A 54 -13.48 -20.01 -9.96
C ALA A 54 -14.97 -20.13 -9.59
N LEU A 55 -15.63 -19.02 -9.25
CA LEU A 55 -17.07 -18.97 -9.02
C LEU A 55 -17.87 -19.35 -10.26
N LYS A 56 -17.49 -18.89 -11.46
CA LYS A 56 -18.15 -19.29 -12.70
C LYS A 56 -18.04 -20.80 -12.92
N MET A 57 -16.87 -21.40 -12.71
CA MET A 57 -16.68 -22.85 -12.85
C MET A 57 -17.57 -23.65 -11.88
N LEU A 58 -17.76 -23.12 -10.66
CA LEU A 58 -18.67 -23.71 -9.68
C LEU A 58 -20.13 -23.58 -10.11
N MET A 59 -20.54 -22.41 -10.61
CA MET A 59 -21.89 -22.20 -11.16
C MET A 59 -22.18 -23.15 -12.32
N ASP A 60 -21.24 -23.28 -13.27
CA ASP A 60 -21.34 -24.20 -14.40
C ASP A 60 -21.45 -25.69 -13.95
N TYR A 61 -20.91 -26.03 -12.77
CA TYR A 61 -21.05 -27.36 -12.17
C TYR A 61 -22.42 -27.57 -11.51
N ILE A 62 -22.93 -26.57 -10.78
CA ILE A 62 -24.23 -26.64 -10.11
C ILE A 62 -25.37 -26.73 -11.13
N GLU A 63 -25.28 -26.01 -12.25
CA GLU A 63 -26.31 -25.99 -13.28
C GLU A 63 -26.41 -27.32 -14.06
N LYS A 64 -25.34 -28.12 -14.08
CA LYS A 64 -25.35 -29.46 -14.71
C LYS A 64 -25.83 -30.52 -13.73
N GLU A 65 -27.05 -31.00 -13.92
CA GLU A 65 -27.70 -32.07 -13.15
C GLU A 65 -26.90 -33.40 -13.02
N ARG A 66 -25.86 -33.63 -13.85
CA ARG A 66 -24.95 -34.80 -13.79
C ARG A 66 -23.49 -34.40 -14.02
N GLY A 67 -22.95 -33.50 -13.20
CA GLY A 67 -21.52 -33.20 -13.20
C GLY A 67 -20.68 -34.26 -12.46
N ASP A 68 -19.48 -34.58 -12.97
CA ASP A 68 -18.51 -35.40 -12.23
C ASP A 68 -18.18 -34.75 -10.89
N TYR A 69 -18.42 -35.46 -9.78
CA TYR A 69 -18.18 -34.99 -8.41
C TYR A 69 -16.75 -34.45 -8.19
N LEU A 70 -15.76 -35.05 -8.86
CA LEU A 70 -14.36 -34.61 -8.81
C LEU A 70 -14.16 -33.18 -9.33
N ARG A 71 -14.95 -32.75 -10.34
CA ARG A 71 -14.88 -31.40 -10.91
C ARG A 71 -15.43 -30.34 -9.95
N GLY A 72 -16.47 -30.68 -9.20
CA GLY A 72 -17.01 -29.85 -8.14
C GLY A 72 -16.00 -29.64 -7.01
N ILE A 73 -15.40 -30.73 -6.52
CA ILE A 73 -14.34 -30.66 -5.48
C ILE A 73 -13.18 -29.80 -5.94
N TYR A 74 -12.65 -30.03 -7.16
CA TYR A 74 -11.54 -29.25 -7.69
C TYR A 74 -11.85 -27.75 -7.73
N SER A 75 -13.06 -27.38 -8.15
CA SER A 75 -13.47 -25.97 -8.24
C SER A 75 -13.54 -25.30 -6.85
N ILE A 76 -14.06 -26.00 -5.84
CA ILE A 76 -14.13 -25.50 -4.45
C ILE A 76 -12.72 -25.37 -3.85
N LEU A 77 -11.88 -26.39 -4.03
CA LEU A 77 -10.49 -26.36 -3.55
C LEU A 77 -9.71 -25.23 -4.21
N PHE A 78 -9.86 -25.05 -5.52
CA PHE A 78 -9.22 -23.97 -6.26
C PHE A 78 -9.66 -22.58 -5.76
N LEU A 79 -10.96 -22.37 -5.54
CA LEU A 79 -11.49 -21.12 -4.98
C LEU A 79 -10.94 -20.85 -3.57
N THR A 80 -10.84 -21.89 -2.75
CA THR A 80 -10.34 -21.76 -1.37
C THR A 80 -8.85 -21.43 -1.36
N VAL A 81 -8.05 -22.13 -2.17
CA VAL A 81 -6.60 -21.93 -2.26
C VAL A 81 -6.28 -20.54 -2.81
N THR A 82 -6.96 -20.10 -3.86
CA THR A 82 -6.75 -18.78 -4.46
C THR A 82 -7.13 -17.64 -3.51
N GLY A 83 -8.26 -17.76 -2.80
CA GLY A 83 -8.65 -16.78 -1.76
C GLY A 83 -7.73 -16.76 -0.54
N PHE A 84 -7.22 -17.93 -0.12
CA PHE A 84 -6.23 -17.99 0.96
C PHE A 84 -4.91 -17.31 0.54
N LEU A 85 -4.46 -17.59 -0.68
CA LEU A 85 -3.22 -17.03 -1.20
C LEU A 85 -3.33 -15.51 -1.44
N SER A 86 -4.49 -15.01 -1.88
CA SER A 86 -4.72 -13.56 -1.99
C SER A 86 -4.63 -12.89 -0.63
N SER A 87 -5.27 -13.45 0.41
CA SER A 87 -5.22 -12.92 1.78
C SER A 87 -3.81 -12.93 2.37
N LEU A 88 -3.02 -13.98 2.09
CA LEU A 88 -1.61 -14.02 2.46
C LEU A 88 -0.82 -12.90 1.77
N CYS A 89 -0.96 -12.73 0.46
CA CYS A 89 -0.28 -11.67 -0.28
C CYS A 89 -0.64 -10.27 0.26
N GLU A 90 -1.92 -10.01 0.53
CA GLU A 90 -2.38 -8.76 1.14
C GLU A 90 -1.73 -8.53 2.51
N THR A 91 -1.69 -9.57 3.36
CA THR A 91 -1.07 -9.50 4.68
C THR A 91 0.42 -9.18 4.59
N HIS A 92 1.13 -9.79 3.63
CA HIS A 92 2.54 -9.51 3.38
C HIS A 92 2.76 -8.07 2.89
N THR A 93 1.98 -7.59 1.91
CA THR A 93 2.02 -6.19 1.46
C THR A 93 1.79 -5.24 2.63
N PHE A 94 0.76 -5.49 3.45
CA PHE A 94 0.46 -4.70 4.63
C PHE A 94 1.64 -4.69 5.61
N TYR A 95 2.23 -5.86 5.90
CA TYR A 95 3.39 -5.97 6.79
C TYR A 95 4.58 -5.12 6.31
N HIS A 96 4.97 -5.26 5.04
CA HIS A 96 6.11 -4.53 4.47
C HIS A 96 5.89 -3.00 4.45
N LEU A 97 4.68 -2.53 4.10
CA LEU A 97 4.34 -1.11 4.15
C LEU A 97 4.35 -0.56 5.58
N ASN A 98 3.86 -1.34 6.55
CA ASN A 98 3.91 -0.97 7.95
C ASN A 98 5.34 -0.88 8.47
N LEU A 99 6.15 -1.89 8.19
CA LEU A 99 7.56 -1.94 8.58
C LEU A 99 8.32 -0.73 8.00
N SER A 100 8.15 -0.47 6.70
CA SER A 100 8.70 0.68 6.00
C SER A 100 8.30 2.00 6.66
N GLY A 101 7.01 2.18 6.98
CA GLY A 101 6.51 3.34 7.71
C GLY A 101 7.12 3.51 9.11
N PHE A 102 7.26 2.42 9.87
CA PHE A 102 7.88 2.47 11.20
C PHE A 102 9.38 2.78 11.16
N ILE A 103 10.12 2.22 10.20
CA ILE A 103 11.54 2.53 10.00
C ILE A 103 11.70 4.03 9.69
N MET A 104 10.86 4.58 8.81
CA MET A 104 10.89 6.02 8.50
C MET A 104 10.59 6.89 9.72
N LYS A 105 9.53 6.56 10.48
CA LYS A 105 9.13 7.30 11.68
C LYS A 105 10.23 7.32 12.75
N THR A 106 10.83 6.17 13.04
CA THR A 106 11.87 6.05 14.08
C THR A 106 13.14 6.80 13.68
N ALA A 107 13.53 6.75 12.40
CA ALA A 107 14.67 7.49 11.88
C ALA A 107 14.48 9.01 11.95
N LEU A 108 13.30 9.49 11.54
CA LEU A 108 12.96 10.91 11.58
C LEU A 108 12.94 11.43 13.02
N MET A 109 12.32 10.67 13.93
CA MET A 109 12.33 10.98 15.36
C MET A 109 13.73 11.05 15.96
N SER A 110 14.60 10.09 15.63
CA SER A 110 15.99 10.08 16.11
C SER A 110 16.77 11.30 15.60
N ALA A 111 16.58 11.69 14.34
CA ALA A 111 17.23 12.86 13.75
C ALA A 111 16.81 14.17 14.45
N ILE A 112 15.51 14.32 14.73
CA ILE A 112 14.95 15.51 15.39
C ILE A 112 15.42 15.60 16.83
N TYR A 113 15.40 14.49 17.56
CA TYR A 113 15.88 14.44 18.94
C TYR A 113 17.35 14.87 19.04
N LYS A 114 18.21 14.35 18.15
CA LYS A 114 19.62 14.77 18.04
C LYS A 114 19.79 16.26 17.71
N LYS A 115 18.90 16.84 16.90
CA LYS A 115 18.91 18.27 16.57
C LYS A 115 18.45 19.12 17.75
N SER A 116 17.41 18.70 18.45
CA SER A 116 16.87 19.38 19.64
C SER A 116 17.95 19.52 20.73
N LEU A 117 18.77 18.48 20.95
CA LEU A 117 19.84 18.51 21.96
C LEU A 117 21.02 19.43 21.60
N ARG A 118 21.19 19.83 20.33
CA ARG A 118 22.31 20.67 19.88
C ARG A 118 21.98 22.16 19.81
N VAL A 119 20.71 22.54 19.94
CA VAL A 119 20.25 23.92 19.73
C VAL A 119 19.73 24.48 21.07
N PRO A 120 20.46 25.43 21.70
CA PRO A 120 20.18 25.86 23.08
C PRO A 120 18.89 26.70 23.27
N HIS A 121 18.24 27.16 22.20
CA HIS A 121 16.97 27.91 22.23
C HIS A 121 15.88 27.24 21.39
N PHE A 122 15.93 25.93 21.28
CA PHE A 122 14.92 25.18 20.55
C PHE A 122 13.65 25.07 21.41
N ASN A 123 12.51 25.58 20.93
CA ASN A 123 11.19 25.35 21.53
C ASN A 123 10.77 23.89 21.32
N GLY A 124 11.51 22.96 21.94
CA GLY A 124 11.48 21.54 21.63
C GLY A 124 10.14 20.87 21.86
N GLY A 125 9.39 21.28 22.88
CA GLY A 125 8.07 20.71 23.17
C GLY A 125 7.08 20.86 22.01
N ASN A 126 6.93 22.08 21.47
CA ASN A 126 5.99 22.35 20.38
C ASN A 126 6.45 21.72 19.06
N VAL A 127 7.75 21.78 18.75
CA VAL A 127 8.28 21.25 17.49
C VAL A 127 8.28 19.72 17.47
N ILE A 128 8.66 19.05 18.57
CA ILE A 128 8.65 17.58 18.63
C ILE A 128 7.22 17.06 18.57
N SER A 129 6.26 17.74 19.22
CA SER A 129 4.84 17.38 19.14
C SER A 129 4.30 17.53 17.71
N LEU A 130 4.56 18.67 17.06
CA LEU A 130 4.15 18.93 15.68
C LEU A 130 4.72 17.87 14.73
N VAL A 131 6.03 17.61 14.80
CA VAL A 131 6.64 16.62 13.90
C VAL A 131 6.21 15.18 14.26
N SER A 132 5.81 14.91 15.50
CA SER A 132 5.19 13.63 15.85
C SER A 132 3.90 13.40 15.10
N VAL A 133 3.08 14.43 14.96
CA VAL A 133 1.86 14.37 14.15
C VAL A 133 2.21 14.19 12.67
N ASP A 134 3.16 14.95 12.14
CA ASP A 134 3.59 14.85 10.73
C ASP A 134 4.14 13.46 10.38
N CYS A 135 4.96 12.88 11.26
CA CYS A 135 5.46 11.50 11.12
C CYS A 135 4.31 10.49 11.00
N GLN A 136 3.23 10.67 11.76
CA GLN A 136 2.08 9.77 11.71
C GLN A 136 1.36 9.87 10.38
N TRP A 137 1.22 11.09 9.83
CA TRP A 137 0.67 11.30 8.50
C TRP A 137 1.55 10.65 7.43
N LEU A 138 2.88 10.75 7.53
CA LEU A 138 3.81 10.09 6.61
C LEU A 138 3.69 8.57 6.64
N VAL A 139 3.60 7.95 7.83
CA VAL A 139 3.39 6.51 7.95
C VAL A 139 2.07 6.10 7.30
N LYS A 140 1.00 6.87 7.51
CA LYS A 140 -0.29 6.62 6.85
C LYS A 140 -0.16 6.76 5.34
N ALA A 141 0.51 7.80 4.84
CA ALA A 141 0.69 8.03 3.41
C ALA A 141 1.45 6.88 2.72
N ILE A 142 2.50 6.34 3.34
CA ILE A 142 3.22 5.18 2.80
C ILE A 142 2.28 3.97 2.64
N ARG A 143 1.38 3.72 3.60
CA ARG A 143 0.43 2.61 3.50
C ARG A 143 -0.52 2.76 2.30
N PHE A 144 -0.79 3.98 1.86
CA PHE A 144 -1.65 4.24 0.71
C PHE A 144 -0.89 4.38 -0.61
N ILE A 145 0.42 4.10 -0.65
CA ILE A 145 1.23 4.33 -1.86
C ILE A 145 0.81 3.44 -3.04
N HIS A 146 0.29 2.24 -2.77
CA HIS A 146 -0.15 1.33 -3.81
C HIS A 146 -1.59 1.56 -4.28
N LEU A 147 -2.39 2.28 -3.49
CA LEU A 147 -3.80 2.53 -3.77
C LEU A 147 -4.04 3.23 -5.12
N PRO A 148 -3.30 4.28 -5.53
CA PRO A 148 -3.60 5.05 -6.73
C PRO A 148 -3.46 4.26 -8.04
N TRP A 149 -2.64 3.22 -8.07
CA TRP A 149 -2.43 2.41 -9.28
C TRP A 149 -3.07 1.03 -9.18
N SER A 150 -3.09 0.40 -8.00
CA SER A 150 -3.73 -0.90 -7.77
C SER A 150 -5.25 -0.82 -7.93
N CYS A 151 -5.88 0.18 -7.28
CA CYS A 151 -7.33 0.35 -7.29
C CYS A 151 -7.92 0.51 -8.71
N PRO A 152 -7.45 1.43 -9.57
CA PRO A 152 -8.01 1.55 -10.92
C PRO A 152 -7.77 0.30 -11.77
N LEU A 153 -6.60 -0.34 -11.66
CA LEU A 153 -6.33 -1.60 -12.37
C LEU A 153 -7.32 -2.69 -11.95
N GLN A 154 -7.54 -2.85 -10.65
CA GLN A 154 -8.47 -3.84 -10.12
C GLN A 154 -9.90 -3.59 -10.60
N ILE A 155 -10.38 -2.34 -10.57
CA ILE A 155 -11.72 -1.96 -11.04
C ILE A 155 -11.89 -2.25 -12.54
N ILE A 156 -10.93 -1.82 -13.37
CA ILE A 156 -10.99 -2.02 -14.83
C ILE A 156 -11.07 -3.51 -15.17
N ILE A 157 -10.20 -4.32 -14.57
CA ILE A 157 -10.15 -5.75 -14.87
C ILE A 157 -11.39 -6.47 -14.31
N ALA A 158 -11.87 -6.09 -13.13
CA ALA A 158 -13.09 -6.65 -12.56
C ALA A 158 -14.32 -6.39 -13.43
N ILE A 159 -14.51 -5.16 -13.93
CA ILE A 159 -15.59 -4.81 -14.85
C ILE A 159 -15.49 -5.63 -16.14
N TYR A 160 -14.28 -5.77 -16.70
CA TYR A 160 -14.05 -6.58 -17.89
C TYR A 160 -14.41 -8.05 -17.68
N LEU A 161 -13.97 -8.64 -16.56
CA LEU A 161 -14.31 -10.03 -16.23
C LEU A 161 -15.81 -10.21 -16.03
N LEU A 162 -16.45 -9.30 -15.31
CA LEU A 162 -17.86 -9.38 -15.00
C LEU A 162 -18.72 -9.20 -16.27
N TYR A 163 -18.29 -8.36 -17.21
CA TYR A 163 -18.90 -8.25 -18.53
C TYR A 163 -18.78 -9.57 -19.32
N ASN A 164 -17.65 -10.28 -19.24
CA ASN A 164 -17.50 -11.58 -19.91
C ASN A 164 -18.38 -12.69 -19.30
N ILE A 165 -18.71 -12.60 -18.00
CA ILE A 165 -19.52 -13.61 -17.31
C ILE A 165 -21.03 -13.34 -17.51
N LEU A 166 -21.46 -12.08 -17.39
CA LEU A 166 -22.88 -11.69 -17.34
C LEU A 166 -23.36 -10.93 -18.60
N GLY A 167 -22.46 -10.52 -19.49
CA GLY A 167 -22.78 -9.70 -20.65
C GLY A 167 -23.32 -8.31 -20.27
N VAL A 168 -24.34 -7.86 -21.00
CA VAL A 168 -24.94 -6.52 -20.84
C VAL A 168 -25.65 -6.33 -19.49
N ALA A 169 -25.92 -7.42 -18.75
CA ALA A 169 -26.56 -7.35 -17.44
C ALA A 169 -25.75 -6.58 -16.38
N ILE A 170 -24.46 -6.28 -16.63
CA ILE A 170 -23.62 -5.49 -15.73
C ILE A 170 -23.96 -3.98 -15.72
N VAL A 171 -24.53 -3.46 -16.81
CA VAL A 171 -24.82 -2.02 -17.00
C VAL A 171 -25.64 -1.41 -15.86
N PRO A 172 -26.79 -1.98 -15.44
CA PRO A 172 -27.54 -1.44 -14.30
C PRO A 172 -26.73 -1.46 -13.00
N GLY A 173 -25.87 -2.46 -12.78
CA GLY A 173 -25.00 -2.52 -11.60
C GLY A 173 -23.99 -1.37 -11.56
N ILE A 174 -23.37 -1.05 -12.69
CA ILE A 174 -22.42 0.06 -12.82
C ILE A 174 -23.13 1.40 -12.53
N ILE A 175 -24.33 1.61 -13.08
CA ILE A 175 -25.12 2.83 -12.84
C ILE A 175 -25.39 3.02 -11.34
N ILE A 176 -25.78 1.96 -10.64
CA ILE A 176 -26.03 2.01 -9.20
C ILE A 176 -24.75 2.37 -8.44
N ILE A 177 -23.59 1.79 -8.80
CA ILE A 177 -22.30 2.11 -8.17
C ILE A 177 -21.95 3.59 -8.33
N PHE A 178 -22.17 4.18 -9.52
CA PHE A 178 -21.93 5.61 -9.76
C PHE A 178 -22.90 6.53 -8.99
N ILE A 179 -24.15 6.11 -8.80
CA ILE A 179 -25.09 6.87 -7.97
C ILE A 179 -24.63 6.81 -6.50
N LEU A 180 -24.24 5.64 -6.01
CA LEU A 180 -23.78 5.46 -4.63
C LEU A 180 -22.50 6.23 -4.32
N ILE A 181 -21.51 6.24 -5.24
CA ILE A 181 -20.30 7.03 -5.04
C ILE A 181 -20.63 8.53 -5.00
N GLY A 182 -21.59 9.00 -5.81
CA GLY A 182 -22.03 10.39 -5.81
C GLY A 182 -22.84 10.80 -4.57
N ILE A 183 -23.53 9.87 -3.91
CA ILE A 183 -24.23 10.10 -2.63
C ILE A 183 -23.25 10.07 -1.45
N SER A 184 -22.20 9.25 -1.55
CA SER A 184 -21.23 9.05 -0.47
C SER A 184 -20.19 10.18 -0.36
N PHE A 185 -20.13 11.06 -1.35
CA PHE A 185 -19.21 12.19 -1.45
C PHE A 185 -19.96 13.51 -1.23
#